data_AF-A0A2P8H5R9-F1
#
_entry.id   AF-A0A2P8H5R9-F1
#
_cell.length_a   1.000
_cell.length_b   1.000
_cell.length_c   1.000
_cell.angle_alpha   90.00
_cell.angle_beta   90.00
_cell.angle_gamma   90.00
#
_symmetry.space_group_name_H-M   'P 1'
#
loop_
_entity.id
_entity.type
_entity.pdbx_description
1 polymer ?
#
loop_
_entity_poly.entity_id
_entity_poly.type
_entity_poly.pdbx_seq_one_letter_code
_entity_poly.pdbx_strand_id
1 'polypeptide(L)'
;MEQKLAVTNDILFFALKYVLGKSSDAPILVMDTIKENIKSIEDVNLREYIREIYECRNSGMITDETTWLDFVDYLQEELRSRE
;
A
#
# COMPACT_ATOMS: atom_id res chain seq x y z
N MET A 1 5.02 28.93 -0.11
CA MET A 1 5.36 27.74 -0.90
C MET A 1 5.30 26.56 0.06
N GLU A 2 4.22 25.79 0.00
CA GLU A 2 4.09 24.60 0.86
C GLU A 2 5.25 23.66 0.52
N GLN A 3 6.09 23.37 1.52
CA GLN A 3 7.06 22.30 1.38
C GLN A 3 6.27 20.99 1.36
N LYS A 4 6.03 20.43 0.18
CA LYS A 4 5.61 19.02 0.09
C LYS A 4 6.75 18.20 0.67
N LEU A 5 6.57 17.73 1.90
CA LEU A 5 7.41 16.70 2.49
C LEU A 5 7.41 15.53 1.52
N ALA A 6 8.55 15.24 0.91
CA ALA A 6 8.70 14.05 0.09
C ALA A 6 8.54 12.84 1.01
N VAL A 7 7.39 12.17 0.93
CA VAL A 7 7.19 10.93 1.67
C VAL A 7 8.01 9.86 0.97
N THR A 8 9.06 9.39 1.64
CA THR A 8 9.90 8.32 1.10
C THR A 8 9.11 7.01 1.09
N ASN A 9 9.48 6.10 0.18
CA ASN A 9 8.86 4.78 0.11
C ASN A 9 8.95 4.03 1.46
N ASP A 10 10.06 4.17 2.19
CA ASP A 10 10.23 3.56 3.51
C ASP A 10 9.16 4.00 4.52
N ILE A 11 8.76 5.27 4.48
CA ILE A 11 7.71 5.81 5.37
C ILE A 11 6.36 5.22 4.98
N LEU A 12 6.05 5.15 3.68
CA LEU A 12 4.81 4.54 3.18
C LEU A 12 4.74 3.05 3.53
N PHE A 13 5.86 2.34 3.39
CA PHE A 13 5.97 0.93 3.76
C PHE A 13 5.81 0.67 5.25
N PHE A 14 6.43 1.51 6.07
CA PHE A 14 6.22 1.44 7.51
C PHE A 14 4.76 1.73 7.88
N ALA A 15 4.14 2.74 7.27
CA ALA A 15 2.75 3.08 7.48
C ALA A 15 1.81 1.94 7.07
N LEU A 16 2.04 1.32 5.90
CA LEU A 16 1.31 0.14 5.43
C LEU A 16 1.36 -0.97 6.47
N LYS A 17 2.57 -1.37 6.88
CA LYS A 17 2.76 -2.43 7.90
C LYS A 17 2.04 -2.12 9.20
N TYR A 18 2.06 -0.86 9.61
CA TYR A 18 1.40 -0.43 10.84
C TYR A 18 -0.12 -0.55 10.77
N VAL A 19 -0.74 -0.32 9.60
CA VAL A 19 -2.21 -0.37 9.44
C VAL A 19 -2.73 -1.73 8.99
N LEU A 20 -1.87 -2.62 8.50
CA LEU A 20 -2.24 -4.00 8.22
C LEU A 20 -2.85 -4.66 9.46
N GLY A 21 -4.04 -5.23 9.30
CA GLY A 21 -4.79 -5.90 10.37
C GLY A 21 -5.43 -4.98 11.41
N LYS A 22 -5.50 -3.66 11.15
CA LYS A 22 -6.23 -2.72 12.01
C LYS A 22 -7.64 -2.48 11.52
N SER A 23 -8.59 -2.66 12.44
CA SER A 23 -9.97 -2.19 12.27
C SER A 23 -10.07 -0.71 12.66
N SER A 24 -9.72 0.17 11.72
CA SER A 24 -9.90 1.62 11.81
C SER A 24 -9.96 2.24 10.41
N ASP A 25 -10.10 3.56 10.31
CA ASP A 25 -10.06 4.27 9.02
C ASP A 25 -8.62 4.50 8.50
N ALA A 26 -7.60 4.17 9.31
CA ALA A 26 -6.20 4.37 8.96
C ALA A 26 -5.71 3.60 7.70
N PRO A 27 -6.14 2.34 7.45
CA PRO A 27 -5.87 1.64 6.20
C PRO A 27 -6.20 2.44 4.96
N ILE A 28 -7.41 3.03 4.89
CA ILE A 28 -7.88 3.79 3.72
C ILE A 28 -6.97 4.99 3.47
N LEU A 29 -6.65 5.75 4.52
CA LEU A 29 -5.76 6.91 4.41
C LEU A 29 -4.37 6.54 3.89
N VAL A 30 -3.81 5.41 4.36
CA VAL A 30 -2.51 4.94 3.89
C VAL A 30 -2.57 4.45 2.44
N MET A 31 -3.61 3.70 2.07
CA MET A 31 -3.83 3.26 0.68
C MET A 31 -3.91 4.46 -0.26
N ASP A 32 -4.70 5.48 0.08
CA ASP A 32 -4.86 6.67 -0.75
C ASP A 32 -3.55 7.47 -0.85
N THR A 33 -2.78 7.57 0.25
CA THR A 33 -1.45 8.20 0.22
C THR A 33 -0.50 7.43 -0.71
N ILE A 34 -0.53 6.10 -0.70
CA ILE A 34 0.28 5.28 -1.63
C ILE A 34 -0.17 5.54 -3.08
N LYS A 35 -1.48 5.56 -3.36
CA LYS A 35 -2.03 5.87 -4.70
C LYS A 35 -1.60 7.25 -5.19
N GLU A 36 -1.60 8.26 -4.32
CA GLU A 36 -1.16 9.62 -4.66
C GLU A 36 0.33 9.69 -5.04
N ASN A 37 1.15 8.82 -4.46
CA ASN A 37 2.60 8.76 -4.70
C ASN A 37 3.00 7.66 -5.68
N ILE A 38 2.04 6.96 -6.29
CA ILE A 38 2.28 5.71 -7.03
C ILE A 38 3.36 5.85 -8.11
N LYS A 39 3.35 6.97 -8.84
CA LYS A 39 4.31 7.25 -9.94
C LYS A 39 5.76 7.40 -9.47
N SER A 40 5.98 7.67 -8.19
CA SER A 40 7.31 7.82 -7.60
C SER A 40 7.81 6.54 -6.91
N ILE A 41 6.96 5.54 -6.80
CA ILE A 41 7.27 4.26 -6.17
C ILE A 41 7.80 3.31 -7.25
N GLU A 42 9.01 2.79 -7.07
CA GLU A 42 9.60 1.82 -8.00
C GLU A 42 8.87 0.47 -8.01
N ASP A 43 8.95 -0.26 -9.12
CA ASP A 43 8.25 -1.54 -9.31
C ASP A 43 8.61 -2.59 -8.25
N VAL A 44 9.86 -2.59 -7.79
CA VAL A 44 10.30 -3.49 -6.71
C VAL A 44 9.51 -3.24 -5.42
N ASN A 45 9.26 -1.97 -5.10
CA ASN A 45 8.52 -1.57 -3.91
C ASN A 45 7.03 -1.89 -4.04
N LEU A 46 6.45 -1.73 -5.24
CA LEU A 46 5.07 -2.16 -5.51
C LEU A 46 4.90 -3.67 -5.26
N ARG A 47 5.86 -4.48 -5.72
CA ARG A 47 5.86 -5.93 -5.47
C ARG A 47 6.00 -6.24 -3.98
N GLU A 48 6.77 -5.46 -3.23
CA GLU A 48 6.88 -5.61 -1.78
C GLU A 48 5.57 -5.28 -1.06
N TYR A 49 4.87 -4.22 -1.42
CA TYR A 49 3.54 -3.92 -0.86
C TYR A 49 2.56 -5.09 -1.05
N ILE A 50 2.49 -5.60 -2.28
CA ILE A 50 1.63 -6.75 -2.61
C ILE A 50 2.00 -7.97 -1.75
N ARG A 51 3.30 -8.27 -1.62
CA ARG A 51 3.79 -9.39 -0.81
C ARG A 51 3.36 -9.26 0.64
N GLU A 52 3.54 -8.10 1.26
CA GLU A 52 3.21 -7.89 2.68
C GLU A 52 1.70 -7.97 2.95
N ILE A 53 0.87 -7.48 2.02
CA ILE A 53 -0.60 -7.62 2.14
C ILE A 53 -0.99 -9.11 2.12
N TYR A 54 -0.43 -9.90 1.19
CA TYR A 54 -0.71 -11.34 1.13
C TYR A 54 -0.15 -12.10 2.34
N GLU A 55 1.02 -11.72 2.87
CA GLU A 55 1.58 -12.32 4.09
C GLU A 55 0.66 -12.05 5.30
N CYS A 56 0.17 -10.82 5.46
CA CYS A 56 -0.80 -10.48 6.50
C CYS A 56 -2.11 -11.26 6.35
N ARG A 57 -2.63 -11.37 5.12
CA ARG A 57 -3.82 -12.17 4.81
C ARG A 57 -3.64 -13.64 5.21
N ASN A 58 -2.53 -14.26 4.80
CA ASN A 58 -2.25 -15.67 5.07
C ASN A 58 -2.08 -15.96 6.57
N SER A 59 -1.72 -14.96 7.37
CA SER A 59 -1.66 -15.06 8.83
C SER A 59 -3.03 -14.98 9.54
N GLY A 60 -4.10 -14.65 8.80
CA GLY A 60 -5.45 -14.45 9.36
C GLY A 60 -5.61 -13.16 10.16
N MET A 61 -4.62 -12.25 10.12
CA MET A 61 -4.64 -10.99 10.85
C MET A 61 -5.28 -9.85 10.06
N ILE A 62 -5.60 -10.06 8.78
CA ILE A 62 -6.13 -9.00 7.93
C ILE A 62 -7.59 -8.71 8.30
N THR A 63 -7.89 -7.43 8.48
CA THR A 63 -9.25 -6.91 8.65
C THR A 63 -9.67 -6.24 7.36
N ASP A 64 -10.93 -6.40 6.97
CA ASP A 64 -11.46 -5.89 5.71
C ASP A 64 -10.68 -6.39 4.49
N GLU A 65 -10.65 -7.72 4.34
CA GLU A 65 -9.88 -8.43 3.32
C GLU A 65 -10.22 -7.95 1.90
N THR A 66 -11.51 -7.72 1.61
CA THR A 66 -11.95 -7.24 0.29
C THR A 66 -11.25 -5.95 -0.09
N THR A 67 -11.27 -4.93 0.78
CA THR A 67 -10.64 -3.64 0.50
C THR A 67 -9.13 -3.76 0.27
N TRP A 68 -8.45 -4.63 1.02
CA TRP A 68 -7.03 -4.89 0.80
C TRP A 68 -6.74 -5.61 -0.51
N LEU A 69 -7.60 -6.55 -0.91
CA LEU A 69 -7.47 -7.26 -2.19
C LEU A 69 -7.76 -6.34 -3.39
N ASP A 70 -8.77 -5.46 -3.30
CA ASP A 70 -9.03 -4.44 -4.31
C ASP A 70 -7.82 -3.50 -4.46
N PHE A 71 -7.16 -3.17 -3.35
CA PHE A 71 -5.93 -2.39 -3.39
C PHE A 71 -4.76 -3.16 -4.01
N VAL A 72 -4.64 -4.47 -3.77
CA VAL A 72 -3.65 -5.32 -4.45
C VAL A 72 -3.90 -5.36 -5.95
N ASP A 73 -5.14 -5.51 -6.39
CA ASP A 73 -5.50 -5.51 -7.80
C ASP A 73 -5.09 -4.20 -8.47
N TYR A 74 -5.35 -3.05 -7.82
CA TYR A 74 -4.87 -1.75 -8.26
C TYR A 74 -3.33 -1.70 -8.43
N LEU A 75 -2.56 -2.21 -7.46
CA LEU A 75 -1.10 -2.23 -7.56
C LEU A 75 -0.59 -3.15 -8.68
N GLN A 76 -1.29 -4.27 -8.94
CA GLN A 76 -0.97 -5.16 -10.05
C GLN A 76 -1.27 -4.53 -11.40
N GLU A 77 -2.39 -3.81 -11.53
CA GLU A 77 -2.72 -3.04 -12.74
C GLU A 77 -1.68 -1.96 -13.02
N GLU A 78 -1.25 -1.22 -11.98
CA GLU A 78 -0.19 -0.24 -12.10
C GLU A 78 1.11 -0.87 -12.59
N LEU A 79 1.55 -1.99 -12.00
CA LEU A 79 2.74 -2.73 -12.46
C LEU A 79 2.63 -3.13 -13.93
N ARG A 80 1.49 -3.69 -14.35
CA ARG A 80 1.26 -4.08 -15.75
C ARG A 80 1.26 -2.89 -16.70
N SER A 81 0.85 -1.72 -16.26
CA SER A 81 0.82 -0.51 -17.09
C SER A 81 2.21 0.08 -17.36
N ARG A 82 3.23 -0.35 -16.60
CA ARG A 82 4.63 0.09 -16.74
C ARG A 82 5.46 -0.83 -17.63
N GLU A 83 4.98 -2.06 -17.84
CA GLU A 83 5.56 -3.07 -18.76
C GLU A 83 5.20 -2.76 -20.22
#